data_AF-A0A834M2Z4-F1
#
_entry.id   AF-A0A834M2Z4-F1
#
_cell.length_a   1.000
_cell.length_b   1.000
_cell.length_c   1.000
_cell.angle_alpha   90.00
_cell.angle_beta   90.00
_cell.angle_gamma   90.00
#
_symmetry.space_group_name_H-M   'P 1'
#
loop_
_entity.id
_entity.type
_entity.pdbx_description
1 polymer ?
#
loop_
_entity_poly.entity_id
_entity_poly.type
_entity_poly.pdbx_seq_one_letter_code
_entity_poly.pdbx_strand_id
1 'polypeptide(L)'
;MGKYVLQLAWVAAVALAAGASPLNASCSVSSYDGVASAVSSCTSITLGSFTVPAGKALSMSLKSGTTVTVTGTIKFGYSEWKGPLVEIAGSKITFKGSGGSFDGEGSKYWDGKGDKGKTKPKFFRIKTSGGSTFSNIKLKNCPHQCVSINSASDTTLTGWTVDVSAGDSVSFSLRSTNTAAS
;
A
#
# COMPACT_ATOMS: atom_id res chain seq x y z
N MET A 1 -26.56 -49.11 -62.40
CA MET A 1 -25.61 -48.03 -62.05
C MET A 1 -26.30 -47.18 -60.99
N GLY A 2 -26.21 -47.51 -59.69
CA GLY A 2 -25.15 -47.07 -58.78
C GLY A 2 -25.22 -45.55 -58.58
N LYS A 3 -25.56 -44.97 -57.42
CA LYS A 3 -24.74 -44.94 -56.20
C LYS A 3 -25.56 -44.30 -55.05
N TYR A 4 -25.62 -44.91 -53.86
CA TYR A 4 -24.95 -44.49 -52.59
C TYR A 4 -25.20 -43.02 -52.18
N VAL A 5 -26.08 -42.77 -51.20
CA VAL A 5 -25.82 -42.65 -49.73
C VAL A 5 -25.12 -41.34 -49.37
N LEU A 6 -25.72 -40.57 -48.45
CA LEU A 6 -24.94 -39.98 -47.34
C LEU A 6 -25.86 -39.62 -46.18
N GLN A 7 -25.75 -40.37 -45.09
CA GLN A 7 -26.39 -40.07 -43.82
C GLN A 7 -25.68 -38.88 -43.16
N LEU A 8 -26.46 -37.92 -42.66
CA LEU A 8 -25.96 -36.80 -41.86
C LEU A 8 -25.67 -37.28 -40.44
N ALA A 9 -24.39 -37.39 -40.10
CA ALA A 9 -23.95 -37.65 -38.73
C ALA A 9 -23.99 -36.34 -37.92
N TRP A 10 -24.75 -36.34 -36.83
CA TRP A 10 -24.73 -35.28 -35.82
C TRP A 10 -23.46 -35.42 -34.97
N VAL A 11 -22.58 -34.42 -35.03
CA VAL A 11 -21.43 -34.32 -34.14
C VAL A 11 -21.85 -33.52 -32.90
N ALA A 12 -22.04 -34.20 -31.78
CA ALA A 12 -22.21 -33.53 -30.49
C ALA A 12 -20.85 -33.02 -30.00
N ALA A 13 -20.68 -31.69 -29.96
CA ALA A 13 -19.52 -31.07 -29.36
C ALA A 13 -19.61 -31.16 -27.83
N VAL A 14 -18.80 -32.02 -27.22
CA VAL A 14 -18.61 -32.05 -25.77
C VAL A 14 -17.66 -30.92 -25.40
N ALA A 15 -18.17 -29.87 -24.77
CA ALA A 15 -17.36 -28.82 -24.19
C ALA A 15 -16.67 -29.35 -22.92
N LEU A 16 -15.34 -29.50 -22.95
CA LEU A 16 -14.56 -29.65 -21.72
C LEU A 16 -14.55 -28.31 -20.99
N ALA A 17 -15.31 -28.21 -19.90
CA ALA A 17 -15.19 -27.12 -18.95
C ALA A 17 -13.90 -27.29 -18.13
N ALA A 18 -12.77 -26.78 -18.62
CA ALA A 18 -11.56 -26.59 -17.83
C ALA A 18 -11.62 -25.22 -17.13
N GLY A 19 -12.48 -25.10 -16.11
CA GLY A 19 -12.48 -23.98 -15.19
C GLY A 19 -11.80 -24.38 -13.90
N ALA A 20 -10.46 -24.45 -13.89
CA ALA A 20 -9.71 -24.58 -12.66
C ALA A 20 -10.13 -23.46 -11.68
N SER A 21 -10.47 -23.81 -10.43
CA SER A 21 -10.56 -22.85 -9.33
C SER A 21 -9.33 -21.93 -9.40
N PRO A 22 -9.46 -20.60 -9.27
CA PRO A 22 -8.31 -19.73 -9.43
C PRO A 22 -7.27 -20.12 -8.37
N LEU A 23 -6.17 -20.74 -8.82
CA LEU A 23 -4.91 -20.76 -8.09
C LEU A 23 -4.69 -19.32 -7.62
N ASN A 24 -4.52 -19.12 -6.31
CA ASN A 24 -4.23 -17.81 -5.71
C ASN A 24 -3.11 -17.12 -6.50
N ALA A 25 -3.50 -16.25 -7.45
CA ALA A 25 -2.55 -15.67 -8.38
C ALA A 25 -1.57 -14.85 -7.54
N SER A 26 -0.29 -15.09 -7.79
CA SER A 26 0.81 -14.50 -7.05
C SER A 26 1.53 -13.49 -7.92
N CYS A 27 1.69 -12.27 -7.41
CA CYS A 27 2.30 -11.15 -8.12
C CYS A 27 3.55 -10.66 -7.39
N SER A 28 4.61 -10.38 -8.13
CA SER A 28 5.77 -9.64 -7.63
C SER A 28 5.79 -8.25 -8.27
N VAL A 29 5.87 -7.20 -7.43
CA VAL A 29 5.80 -5.80 -7.86
C VAL A 29 7.09 -5.09 -7.46
N SER A 30 7.87 -4.69 -8.44
CA SER A 30 9.12 -3.92 -8.28
C SER A 30 9.07 -2.54 -8.97
N SER A 31 7.89 -2.13 -9.43
CA SER A 31 7.62 -0.80 -9.97
C SER A 31 6.21 -0.34 -9.60
N TYR A 32 6.00 0.97 -9.52
CA TYR A 32 4.68 1.53 -9.21
C TYR A 32 3.62 1.15 -10.26
N ASP A 33 4.00 1.06 -11.53
CA ASP A 33 3.10 0.74 -12.64
C ASP A 33 2.50 -0.68 -12.52
N GLY A 34 3.20 -1.61 -11.87
CA GLY A 34 2.71 -2.97 -11.65
C GLY A 34 1.66 -3.10 -10.53
N VAL A 35 1.49 -2.08 -9.69
CA VAL A 35 0.61 -2.15 -8.50
C VAL A 35 -0.85 -2.39 -8.91
N ALA A 36 -1.37 -1.61 -9.87
CA ALA A 36 -2.78 -1.68 -10.26
C ALA A 36 -3.14 -3.07 -10.81
N SER A 37 -2.29 -3.61 -11.67
CA SER A 37 -2.44 -4.97 -12.20
C SER A 37 -2.44 -6.01 -11.08
N ALA A 38 -1.45 -5.95 -10.17
CA ALA A 38 -1.36 -6.91 -9.07
C ALA A 38 -2.57 -6.87 -8.13
N VAL A 39 -3.05 -5.67 -7.76
CA VAL A 39 -4.26 -5.50 -6.94
C VAL A 39 -5.50 -6.11 -7.62
N SER A 40 -5.60 -5.95 -8.95
CA SER A 40 -6.75 -6.45 -9.71
C SER A 40 -6.74 -7.96 -9.95
N SER A 41 -5.57 -8.61 -10.00
CA SER A 41 -5.44 -10.01 -10.44
C SER A 41 -5.04 -10.97 -9.31
N CYS A 42 -4.27 -10.53 -8.31
CA CYS A 42 -3.61 -11.39 -7.33
C CYS A 42 -4.22 -11.33 -5.94
N THR A 43 -4.09 -12.43 -5.19
CA THR A 43 -4.40 -12.53 -3.75
C THR A 43 -3.15 -12.80 -2.90
N SER A 44 -2.01 -12.99 -3.55
CA SER A 44 -0.69 -13.02 -2.93
C SER A 44 0.21 -12.00 -3.64
N ILE A 45 0.63 -10.95 -2.95
CA ILE A 45 1.37 -9.84 -3.55
C ILE A 45 2.67 -9.63 -2.78
N THR A 46 3.80 -9.65 -3.47
CA THR A 46 5.11 -9.29 -2.92
C THR A 46 5.52 -7.93 -3.45
N LEU A 47 5.78 -6.97 -2.56
CA LEU A 47 6.27 -5.64 -2.89
C LEU A 47 7.78 -5.56 -2.66
N GLY A 48 8.52 -5.42 -3.76
CA GLY A 48 9.94 -5.11 -3.76
C GLY A 48 10.20 -3.61 -3.59
N SER A 49 11.40 -3.17 -3.96
CA SER A 49 11.78 -1.77 -3.91
C SER A 49 11.27 -1.00 -5.13
N PHE A 50 10.64 0.14 -4.90
CA PHE A 50 10.28 1.10 -5.95
C PHE A 50 10.01 2.49 -5.36
N THR A 51 9.88 3.48 -6.23
CA THR A 51 9.46 4.83 -5.85
C THR A 51 8.07 5.11 -6.40
N VAL A 52 7.17 5.54 -5.53
CA VAL A 52 5.86 6.09 -5.90
C VAL A 52 6.07 7.50 -6.46
N PRO A 53 5.50 7.84 -7.63
CA PRO A 53 5.64 9.17 -8.22
C PRO A 53 5.19 10.31 -7.28
N ALA A 54 5.76 11.50 -7.49
CA ALA A 54 5.41 12.69 -6.73
C ALA A 54 3.90 12.99 -6.79
N GLY A 55 3.31 13.31 -5.64
CA GLY A 55 1.89 13.65 -5.54
C GLY A 55 0.92 12.47 -5.77
N LYS A 56 1.43 11.23 -5.80
CA LYS A 56 0.62 10.01 -5.92
C LYS A 56 0.67 9.19 -4.64
N ALA A 57 -0.39 8.40 -4.44
CA ALA A 57 -0.46 7.42 -3.36
C ALA A 57 -0.12 6.01 -3.89
N LEU A 58 0.51 5.20 -3.05
CA LEU A 58 0.38 3.75 -3.12
C LEU A 58 -0.98 3.37 -2.53
N SER A 59 -1.99 3.29 -3.39
CA SER A 59 -3.36 2.91 -3.00
C SER A 59 -3.63 1.47 -3.42
N MET A 60 -3.99 0.63 -2.46
CA MET A 60 -4.25 -0.80 -2.68
C MET A 60 -5.61 -1.16 -2.06
N SER A 61 -6.65 -1.19 -2.89
CA SER A 61 -7.96 -1.74 -2.54
C SER A 61 -7.99 -3.24 -2.84
N LEU A 62 -7.65 -4.04 -1.84
CA LEU A 62 -7.35 -5.46 -1.98
C LEU A 62 -8.61 -6.33 -1.93
N LYS A 63 -8.58 -7.44 -2.67
CA LYS A 63 -9.59 -8.49 -2.57
C LYS A 63 -9.56 -9.10 -1.17
N SER A 64 -10.73 -9.57 -0.70
CA SER A 64 -10.83 -10.21 0.61
C SER A 64 -9.85 -11.39 0.72
N GLY A 65 -9.17 -11.52 1.86
CA GLY A 65 -8.22 -12.61 2.11
C GLY A 65 -6.84 -12.44 1.48
N THR A 66 -6.57 -11.29 0.84
CA THR A 66 -5.28 -11.03 0.21
C THR A 66 -4.14 -10.96 1.23
N THR A 67 -3.02 -11.60 0.90
CA THR A 67 -1.75 -11.44 1.61
C THR A 67 -0.82 -10.52 0.83
N VAL A 68 -0.27 -9.52 1.52
CA VAL A 68 0.79 -8.65 0.98
C VAL A 68 2.05 -8.83 1.82
N THR A 69 3.19 -9.04 1.16
CA THR A 69 4.51 -9.15 1.79
C THR A 69 5.42 -8.04 1.27
N VAL A 70 5.95 -7.21 2.16
CA VAL A 70 6.87 -6.12 1.80
C VAL A 70 8.30 -6.54 2.07
N THR A 71 9.09 -6.70 1.02
CA THR A 71 10.50 -7.15 1.08
C THR A 71 11.49 -6.03 0.79
N GLY A 72 11.09 -5.03 -0.01
CA GLY A 72 11.94 -3.89 -0.36
C GLY A 72 11.62 -2.60 0.39
N THR A 73 12.44 -1.57 0.13
CA THR A 73 12.16 -0.19 0.53
C THR A 73 11.35 0.53 -0.53
N ILE A 74 10.18 1.04 -0.13
CA ILE A 74 9.31 1.88 -0.96
C ILE A 74 9.50 3.34 -0.57
N LYS A 75 9.76 4.20 -1.56
CA LYS A 75 9.96 5.65 -1.39
C LYS A 75 8.89 6.46 -2.10
N PHE A 76 8.83 7.76 -1.83
CA PHE A 76 7.84 8.66 -2.42
C PHE A 76 8.52 9.90 -3.03
N GLY A 77 8.09 10.27 -4.24
CA GLY A 77 8.48 11.53 -4.85
C GLY A 77 7.98 12.73 -4.04
N TYR A 78 8.76 13.81 -4.02
CA TYR A 78 8.41 15.03 -3.29
C TYR A 78 7.30 15.80 -4.00
N SER A 79 6.25 16.16 -3.25
CA SER A 79 5.20 17.09 -3.68
C SER A 79 4.56 17.67 -2.42
N GLU A 80 4.17 18.93 -2.40
CA GLU A 80 3.41 19.50 -1.27
C GLU A 80 1.92 19.22 -1.46
N TRP A 81 1.40 18.23 -0.73
CA TRP A 81 0.00 17.79 -0.80
C TRP A 81 -0.40 17.09 0.49
N LYS A 82 -1.69 16.85 0.70
CA LYS A 82 -2.22 16.34 1.97
C LYS A 82 -2.10 14.82 2.15
N GLY A 83 -1.74 14.09 1.10
CA GLY A 83 -1.66 12.63 1.12
C GLY A 83 -3.02 11.93 1.19
N PRO A 84 -3.06 10.64 1.57
CA PRO A 84 -1.96 9.88 2.17
C PRO A 84 -0.94 9.38 1.15
N LEU A 85 0.28 9.08 1.59
CA LEU A 85 1.29 8.41 0.77
C LEU A 85 0.96 6.93 0.52
N VAL A 86 0.42 6.23 1.53
CA VAL A 86 -0.05 4.84 1.43
C VAL A 86 -1.48 4.73 1.93
N GLU A 87 -2.35 4.05 1.18
CA GLU A 87 -3.70 3.69 1.63
C GLU A 87 -3.97 2.21 1.34
N ILE A 88 -4.21 1.43 2.39
CA ILE A 88 -4.57 0.01 2.30
C ILE A 88 -6.03 -0.17 2.71
N ALA A 89 -6.82 -0.79 1.85
CA ALA A 89 -8.23 -1.08 2.07
C ALA A 89 -8.55 -2.54 1.71
N GLY A 90 -9.58 -3.11 2.34
CA GLY A 90 -10.04 -4.47 2.10
C GLY A 90 -10.48 -5.19 3.37
N SER A 91 -10.81 -6.48 3.26
CA SER A 91 -11.24 -7.31 4.40
C SER A 91 -10.39 -8.57 4.51
N LYS A 92 -10.20 -9.09 5.73
CA LYS A 92 -9.37 -10.27 6.01
C LYS A 92 -7.95 -10.14 5.40
N ILE A 93 -7.41 -8.93 5.39
CA ILE A 93 -6.10 -8.65 4.79
C ILE A 93 -5.00 -9.13 5.72
N THR A 94 -3.97 -9.75 5.16
CA THR A 94 -2.74 -10.07 5.89
C THR A 94 -1.58 -9.29 5.29
N PHE A 95 -1.13 -8.23 5.96
CA PHE A 95 -0.09 -7.33 5.47
C PHE A 95 1.18 -7.49 6.32
N LYS A 96 2.28 -7.97 5.73
CA LYS A 96 3.48 -8.38 6.46
C LYS A 96 4.72 -7.64 5.98
N GLY A 97 5.50 -7.10 6.90
CA GLY A 97 6.86 -6.67 6.64
C GLY A 97 7.82 -7.87 6.75
N SER A 98 8.66 -8.05 5.74
CA SER A 98 9.67 -9.11 5.67
C SER A 98 11.03 -8.47 5.33
N GLY A 99 11.49 -7.60 6.22
CA GLY A 99 12.70 -6.79 6.04
C GLY A 99 12.51 -5.51 5.23
N GLY A 100 11.37 -5.35 4.56
CA GLY A 100 11.03 -4.14 3.81
C GLY A 100 10.64 -2.94 4.68
N SER A 101 10.57 -1.76 4.06
CA SER A 101 10.24 -0.51 4.74
C SER A 101 9.53 0.48 3.81
N PHE A 102 8.81 1.43 4.41
CA PHE A 102 8.31 2.61 3.72
C PHE A 102 9.10 3.82 4.22
N ASP A 103 9.77 4.55 3.34
CA ASP A 103 10.47 5.79 3.67
C ASP A 103 9.71 6.97 3.10
N GLY A 104 9.07 7.74 3.99
CA GLY A 104 8.26 8.90 3.62
C GLY A 104 9.07 10.11 3.16
N GLU A 105 10.41 10.05 3.24
CA GLU A 105 11.32 11.13 2.83
C GLU A 105 11.00 12.47 3.54
N GLY A 106 10.61 12.37 4.82
CA GLY A 106 10.12 13.48 5.65
C GLY A 106 11.05 14.67 5.78
N SER A 107 12.37 14.47 5.66
CA SER A 107 13.37 15.55 5.69
C SER A 107 13.15 16.62 4.61
N LYS A 108 12.48 16.28 3.50
CA LYS A 108 12.12 17.25 2.47
C LYS A 108 10.98 18.18 2.90
N TYR A 109 10.19 17.77 3.89
CA TYR A 109 9.01 18.48 4.39
C TYR A 109 9.25 19.17 5.73
N TRP A 110 10.06 18.60 6.61
CA TRP A 110 10.27 19.13 7.97
C TRP A 110 10.91 20.51 7.94
N ASP A 111 10.14 21.51 8.36
CA ASP A 111 10.48 22.93 8.32
C ASP A 111 10.42 23.57 9.72
N GLY A 112 10.31 22.75 10.76
CA GLY A 112 10.16 23.19 12.16
C GLY A 112 8.82 23.90 12.46
N LYS A 113 7.88 23.96 11.51
CA LYS A 113 6.64 24.74 11.63
C LYS A 113 5.38 23.89 11.81
N GLY A 114 5.49 22.56 11.84
CA GLY A 114 4.34 21.67 11.92
C GLY A 114 3.31 21.99 10.83
N ASP A 115 2.06 22.23 11.21
CA ASP A 115 0.97 22.58 10.29
C ASP A 115 1.01 24.02 9.72
N LYS A 116 1.89 24.90 10.24
CA LYS A 116 1.98 26.32 9.82
C LYS A 116 2.95 26.56 8.66
N GLY A 117 3.55 25.50 8.13
CA GLY A 117 4.57 25.59 7.07
C GLY A 117 4.13 24.93 5.77
N LYS A 118 5.05 24.20 5.13
CA LYS A 118 4.78 23.40 3.93
C LYS A 118 3.57 22.50 4.12
N THR A 119 2.83 22.21 3.04
CA THR A 119 1.81 21.16 3.07
C THR A 119 2.49 19.80 3.07
N LYS A 120 2.25 19.01 4.12
CA LYS A 120 2.94 17.73 4.36
C LYS A 120 1.95 16.57 4.23
N PRO A 121 2.23 15.53 3.44
CA PRO A 121 1.29 14.43 3.28
C PRO A 121 1.25 13.56 4.53
N LYS A 122 0.05 13.11 4.90
CA LYS A 122 -0.10 12.00 5.86
C LYS A 122 0.54 10.73 5.29
N PHE A 123 1.05 9.85 6.14
CA PHE A 123 1.83 8.72 5.63
C PHE A 123 0.96 7.48 5.35
N PHE A 124 0.66 6.66 6.34
CA PHE A 124 0.07 5.34 6.15
C PHE A 124 -1.38 5.31 6.66
N ARG A 125 -2.35 5.11 5.75
CA ARG A 125 -3.76 4.97 6.11
C ARG A 125 -4.25 3.53 5.97
N ILE A 126 -4.97 3.07 6.99
CA ILE A 126 -5.57 1.74 7.05
C ILE A 126 -7.10 1.88 7.12
N LYS A 127 -7.79 1.28 6.16
CA LYS A 127 -9.26 1.21 6.03
C LYS A 127 -9.70 -0.26 5.85
N THR A 128 -9.38 -1.10 6.83
CA THR A 128 -9.58 -2.55 6.73
C THR A 128 -10.60 -3.10 7.72
N SER A 129 -11.19 -4.25 7.41
CA SER A 129 -12.19 -4.91 8.26
C SER A 129 -11.97 -6.43 8.36
N GLY A 130 -12.80 -7.09 9.17
CA GLY A 130 -12.97 -8.54 9.15
C GLY A 130 -11.75 -9.34 9.62
N GLY A 131 -11.08 -8.91 10.68
CA GLY A 131 -9.92 -9.64 11.24
C GLY A 131 -8.63 -9.41 10.46
N SER A 132 -8.46 -8.21 9.87
CA SER A 132 -7.24 -7.89 9.12
C SER A 132 -6.03 -7.76 10.05
N THR A 133 -4.86 -8.17 9.60
CA THR A 133 -3.62 -8.13 10.38
C THR A 133 -2.52 -7.40 9.63
N PHE A 134 -1.78 -6.56 10.35
CA PHE A 134 -0.60 -5.87 9.87
C PHE A 134 0.57 -6.15 10.80
N SER A 135 1.60 -6.84 10.33
CA SER A 135 2.73 -7.26 11.16
C SER A 135 4.07 -6.76 10.64
N ASN A 136 4.96 -6.39 11.57
CA ASN A 136 6.38 -6.09 11.31
C ASN A 136 6.62 -4.98 10.28
N ILE A 137 5.72 -3.99 10.22
CA ILE A 137 5.83 -2.87 9.28
C ILE A 137 6.80 -1.83 9.81
N LYS A 138 7.74 -1.41 8.96
CA LYS A 138 8.71 -0.36 9.26
C LYS A 138 8.39 0.90 8.47
N LEU A 139 8.06 1.97 9.17
CA LEU A 139 7.91 3.31 8.64
C LEU A 139 9.13 4.15 9.01
N LYS A 140 9.71 4.83 8.03
CA LYS A 140 10.80 5.79 8.22
C LYS A 140 10.39 7.17 7.75
N ASN A 141 10.85 8.20 8.47
CA ASN A 141 10.79 9.60 8.06
C ASN A 141 9.39 10.05 7.57
N CYS A 142 8.36 9.86 8.39
CA CYS A 142 7.02 10.33 8.06
C CYS A 142 7.01 11.86 7.85
N PRO A 143 6.46 12.39 6.73
CA PRO A 143 6.39 13.84 6.53
C PRO A 143 5.51 14.56 7.57
N HIS A 144 4.46 13.87 8.03
CA HIS A 144 3.51 14.33 9.05
C HIS A 144 3.08 13.13 9.92
N GLN A 145 1.79 12.97 10.24
CA GLN A 145 1.29 11.81 11.00
C GLN A 145 1.62 10.50 10.27
N CYS A 146 2.26 9.58 11.00
CA CYS A 146 2.74 8.31 10.45
C CYS A 146 1.62 7.31 10.14
N VAL A 147 0.69 7.11 11.07
CA VAL A 147 -0.36 6.08 10.94
C VAL A 147 -1.73 6.69 11.21
N SER A 148 -2.68 6.41 10.31
CA SER A 148 -4.08 6.78 10.44
C SER A 148 -4.93 5.52 10.26
N ILE A 149 -5.59 5.09 11.33
CA ILE A 149 -6.57 4.00 11.32
C ILE A 149 -7.95 4.66 11.34
N ASN A 150 -8.70 4.57 10.25
CA ASN A 150 -9.98 5.23 10.10
C ASN A 150 -10.86 4.40 9.16
N SER A 151 -12.16 4.32 9.43
CA SER A 151 -13.07 3.40 8.71
C SER A 151 -12.55 1.96 8.71
N ALA A 152 -11.95 1.55 9.83
CA ALA A 152 -11.42 0.22 10.04
C ALA A 152 -12.09 -0.44 11.25
N SER A 153 -12.31 -1.75 11.18
CA SER A 153 -12.81 -2.57 12.28
C SER A 153 -11.98 -3.84 12.37
N ASP A 154 -11.91 -4.47 13.55
CA ASP A 154 -11.30 -5.78 13.74
C ASP A 154 -9.92 -5.91 13.07
N THR A 155 -9.07 -4.91 13.28
CA THR A 155 -7.75 -4.81 12.64
C THR A 155 -6.67 -4.82 13.71
N THR A 156 -5.71 -5.73 13.58
CA THR A 156 -4.61 -5.89 14.53
C THR A 156 -3.28 -5.42 13.92
N LEU A 157 -2.57 -4.57 14.65
CA LEU A 157 -1.22 -4.11 14.29
C LEU A 157 -0.22 -4.68 15.31
N THR A 158 0.81 -5.39 14.84
CA THR A 158 1.81 -6.04 15.71
C THR A 158 3.23 -5.78 15.21
N GLY A 159 4.16 -5.46 16.11
CA GLY A 159 5.58 -5.33 15.75
C GLY A 159 5.91 -4.17 14.80
N TRP A 160 5.09 -3.12 14.80
CA TRP A 160 5.35 -1.93 13.98
C TRP A 160 6.53 -1.13 14.52
N THR A 161 7.38 -0.61 13.62
CA THR A 161 8.47 0.31 13.94
C THR A 161 8.23 1.64 13.22
N VAL A 162 8.22 2.74 13.96
CA VAL A 162 8.15 4.10 13.41
C VAL A 162 9.44 4.82 13.79
N ASP A 163 10.28 5.08 12.80
CA ASP A 163 11.58 5.73 12.96
C ASP A 163 11.56 7.11 12.29
N VAL A 164 11.49 8.15 13.12
CA VAL A 164 11.51 9.57 12.71
C VAL A 164 12.72 10.31 13.29
N SER A 165 13.73 9.58 13.77
CA SER A 165 14.91 10.13 14.45
C SER A 165 15.71 11.14 13.61
N ALA A 166 15.65 11.05 12.27
CA ALA A 166 16.27 12.04 11.39
C ALA A 166 15.67 13.46 11.55
N GLY A 167 14.48 13.58 12.13
CA GLY A 167 13.82 14.84 12.44
C GLY A 167 14.44 15.58 13.64
N ASP A 168 15.20 14.89 14.51
CA ASP A 168 15.77 15.47 15.73
C ASP A 168 16.81 16.55 15.42
N SER A 169 17.41 16.52 14.23
CA SER A 169 18.35 17.55 13.75
C SER A 169 17.66 18.85 13.34
N VAL A 170 16.32 18.89 13.26
CA VAL A 170 15.55 20.09 12.92
C VAL A 170 15.27 20.87 14.22
N SER A 171 16.10 21.87 14.52
CA SER A 171 16.00 22.66 15.76
C SER A 171 14.61 23.29 15.92
N PHE A 172 13.97 23.05 17.08
CA PHE A 172 12.78 23.78 17.50
C PHE A 172 13.21 25.18 17.97
N SER A 173 13.00 26.22 17.15
CA SER A 173 13.20 27.60 17.61
C SER A 173 12.05 27.96 18.56
N LEU A 174 12.25 27.75 19.86
CA LEU A 174 11.46 28.39 20.90
C LEU A 174 11.57 29.91 20.70
N ARG A 175 10.56 30.53 20.10
CA ARG A 175 10.36 31.96 20.28
C ARG A 175 9.94 32.18 21.73
N SER A 176 10.92 32.35 22.61
CA SER A 176 10.66 32.97 23.91
C SER A 176 10.25 34.41 23.64
N THR A 177 8.96 34.68 23.57
CA THR A 177 8.45 36.04 23.77
C THR A 177 8.47 36.30 25.27
N ASN A 178 9.63 36.69 25.80
CA ASN A 178 9.66 37.41 27.06
C ASN A 178 9.02 38.79 26.82
N THR A 179 7.69 38.84 26.87
CA THR A 179 6.98 40.10 27.09
C THR A 179 7.16 40.41 28.57
N ALA A 180 8.18 41.20 28.90
CA ALA A 180 8.24 41.85 30.20
C ALA A 180 7.01 42.77 30.29
N ALA A 181 6.10 42.44 31.22
CA ALA A 181 5.06 43.36 31.62
C ALA A 181 5.73 44.51 32.40
N SER A 182 5.64 45.72 31.87
CA SER A 182 5.85 46.98 32.59
C SER A 182 4.55 47.42 33.25
#